data_AF-A0A9P0N092-F1
#
_entry.id   AF-A0A9P0N092-F1
#
_cell.length_a   1.000
_cell.length_b   1.000
_cell.length_c   1.000
_cell.angle_alpha   90.00
_cell.angle_beta   90.00
_cell.angle_gamma   90.00
#
_symmetry.space_group_name_H-M   'P 1'
#
loop_
_entity.id
_entity.type
_entity.pdbx_description
1 polymer ?
#
loop_
_entity_poly.entity_id
_entity_poly.type
_entity_poly.pdbx_seq_one_letter_code
_entity_poly.pdbx_strand_id
1 'polypeptide(L)'
;MAQSMMKKIVASSACLVVGLTRRTSSRSLLTASKTLNAKKERDLPAEGEITKSVFMSQSTDIFTNLALEDWMYRNMDFTNHHVMMVWRNEPCVVIGRHQNPWLEANIPLLNEREIALARRNSGGGTVYHDRGNLNITFFTPRERYDRKYNLELIKRALFRGFGIKSIINERQDMIVRDKYKVSGTAAKLGRLTGYHHCTLLVNANKADLSRALAKREHGIQTQATASTRSEVANLAEMDNRITVDSLQTAVGYEFLRTAALSLQDGGTAQISKQRGFQYINPTDDWFPGLAEIKNELQSWDWNFGRTPVFTVSRTFPVPAELLAPSKVYSATQELVISMSVEKGLIDDVTLNIPPGLVESGFHGEASVITHLKGKRFTSEALNALQDAMLTRHVGNDVRKLDDKEQFVAKCFDQVVNTV
;
A
#
# COMPACT_ATOMS: atom_id res chain seq x y z
N MET A 1 37.20 -17.30 -25.73
CA MET A 1 37.84 -17.14 -27.06
C MET A 1 37.27 -18.23 -27.97
N ALA A 2 36.73 -18.03 -29.18
CA ALA A 2 36.43 -16.86 -30.00
C ALA A 2 35.30 -17.24 -31.00
N GLN A 3 34.40 -16.26 -31.25
CA GLN A 3 33.61 -15.92 -32.47
C GLN A 3 33.39 -16.94 -33.61
N SER A 4 32.14 -17.26 -33.98
CA SER A 4 31.20 -16.54 -34.90
C SER A 4 31.40 -16.84 -36.39
N MET A 5 30.36 -17.34 -37.09
CA MET A 5 29.79 -16.63 -38.26
C MET A 5 28.50 -17.27 -38.81
N MET A 6 27.59 -16.39 -39.21
CA MET A 6 26.25 -16.58 -39.81
C MET A 6 26.25 -17.19 -41.22
N LYS A 7 25.09 -17.70 -41.65
CA LYS A 7 24.56 -17.47 -43.02
C LYS A 7 23.02 -17.52 -43.07
N LYS A 8 22.42 -16.41 -43.56
CA LYS A 8 21.02 -16.26 -43.98
C LYS A 8 20.85 -16.75 -45.42
N ILE A 9 19.72 -17.37 -45.77
CA ILE A 9 19.21 -17.42 -47.14
C ILE A 9 17.70 -17.13 -47.14
N VAL A 10 17.33 -16.19 -48.02
CA VAL A 10 15.99 -15.72 -48.37
C VAL A 10 15.53 -16.48 -49.61
N ALA A 11 14.25 -16.83 -49.71
CA ALA A 11 13.65 -17.28 -50.97
C ALA A 11 12.35 -16.50 -51.25
N SER A 12 12.33 -15.88 -52.43
CA SER A 12 11.28 -15.03 -52.98
C SER A 12 10.71 -15.69 -54.24
N SER A 13 9.37 -15.68 -54.32
CA SER A 13 8.48 -15.55 -55.48
C SER A 13 8.84 -16.14 -56.85
N ALA A 14 7.96 -17.01 -57.36
CA ALA A 14 7.37 -16.88 -58.70
C ALA A 14 6.16 -17.82 -58.83
N CYS A 15 4.96 -17.27 -59.06
CA CYS A 15 3.77 -18.05 -59.44
C CYS A 15 3.20 -17.46 -60.74
N LEU A 16 3.08 -18.32 -61.76
CA LEU A 16 2.56 -18.02 -63.09
C LEU A 16 1.03 -17.88 -63.09
N VAL A 17 0.55 -16.97 -63.93
CA VAL A 17 -0.86 -16.71 -64.24
C VAL A 17 -1.27 -17.53 -65.46
N VAL A 18 -2.36 -18.28 -65.39
CA VAL A 18 -3.17 -18.66 -66.57
C VAL A 18 -4.66 -18.57 -66.19
N GLY A 19 -5.42 -17.92 -67.08
CA GLY A 19 -6.74 -17.36 -66.82
C GLY A 19 -7.97 -18.25 -67.04
N LEU A 20 -9.06 -17.72 -66.47
CA LEU A 20 -10.48 -17.78 -66.79
C LEU A 20 -11.10 -19.07 -67.37
N THR A 21 -12.07 -19.61 -66.62
CA THR A 21 -13.45 -19.79 -67.13
C THR A 21 -14.49 -19.53 -66.02
N ARG A 22 -15.51 -18.73 -66.35
CA ARG A 22 -16.68 -18.44 -65.50
C ARG A 22 -17.66 -19.62 -65.56
N ARG A 23 -18.03 -20.19 -64.41
CA ARG A 23 -19.28 -20.93 -64.24
C ARG A 23 -19.91 -20.65 -62.87
N THR A 24 -21.22 -20.46 -62.92
CA THR A 24 -22.17 -20.08 -61.88
C THR A 24 -22.45 -21.24 -60.91
N SER A 25 -22.43 -21.00 -59.60
CA SER A 25 -23.23 -21.79 -58.64
C SER A 25 -23.40 -21.09 -57.29
N SER A 26 -24.67 -20.86 -56.93
CA SER A 26 -25.27 -20.87 -55.59
C SER A 26 -24.39 -20.55 -54.36
N ARG A 27 -24.65 -19.39 -53.74
CA ARG A 27 -24.26 -19.09 -52.36
C ARG A 27 -25.03 -19.99 -51.39
N SER A 28 -24.35 -20.94 -50.73
CA SER A 28 -24.81 -21.47 -49.45
C SER A 28 -24.19 -20.66 -48.31
N LEU A 29 -25.03 -20.03 -47.50
CA LEU A 29 -24.64 -19.38 -46.25
C LEU A 29 -24.22 -20.47 -45.25
N LEU A 30 -22.92 -20.70 -45.12
CA LEU A 30 -22.37 -21.39 -43.96
C LEU A 30 -22.24 -20.36 -42.82
N THR A 31 -23.16 -20.47 -41.87
CA THR A 31 -23.07 -19.83 -40.56
C THR A 31 -21.83 -20.37 -39.85
N ALA A 32 -20.76 -19.57 -39.83
CA ALA A 32 -19.63 -19.79 -38.95
C ALA A 32 -20.13 -19.70 -37.50
N SER A 33 -20.38 -20.86 -36.88
CA SER A 33 -20.64 -20.95 -35.46
C SER A 33 -19.40 -20.45 -34.73
N LYS A 34 -19.49 -19.25 -34.16
CA LYS A 34 -18.51 -18.73 -33.19
C LYS A 34 -18.51 -19.71 -32.03
N THR A 35 -17.49 -20.56 -31.95
CA THR A 35 -17.16 -21.28 -30.73
C THR A 35 -16.77 -20.22 -29.69
N LEU A 36 -17.75 -19.79 -28.91
CA LEU A 36 -17.53 -19.05 -27.68
C LEU A 36 -16.62 -19.95 -26.82
N ASN A 37 -15.41 -19.47 -26.55
CA ASN A 37 -14.57 -20.04 -25.50
C ASN A 37 -15.35 -19.94 -24.18
N ALA A 38 -16.11 -20.98 -23.85
CA ALA A 38 -16.65 -21.17 -22.52
C ALA A 38 -15.43 -21.22 -21.58
N LYS A 39 -15.30 -20.22 -20.71
CA LYS A 39 -14.43 -20.34 -19.53
C LYS A 39 -14.82 -21.66 -18.89
N LYS A 40 -13.88 -22.60 -18.83
CA LYS A 40 -14.06 -23.84 -18.07
C LYS A 40 -14.24 -23.39 -16.62
N GLU A 41 -15.49 -23.29 -16.19
CA GLU A 41 -15.85 -22.93 -14.83
C GLU A 41 -15.21 -24.01 -13.95
N ARG A 42 -14.40 -23.59 -12.99
CA ARG A 42 -13.71 -24.53 -12.11
C ARG A 42 -14.79 -25.23 -11.31
N ASP A 43 -14.86 -26.56 -11.40
CA ASP A 43 -15.81 -27.32 -10.60
C ASP A 43 -15.40 -27.18 -9.13
N LEU A 44 -16.20 -26.45 -8.36
CA LEU A 44 -15.94 -26.17 -6.94
C LEU A 44 -16.81 -27.10 -6.09
N PRO A 45 -16.27 -27.63 -4.98
CA PRO A 45 -16.93 -28.68 -4.19
C PRO A 45 -18.23 -28.18 -3.55
N ALA A 46 -19.19 -29.06 -3.26
CA ALA A 46 -20.42 -28.66 -2.59
C ALA A 46 -20.15 -28.05 -1.20
N GLU A 47 -21.10 -27.26 -0.65
CA GLU A 47 -20.91 -26.57 0.64
C GLU A 47 -20.53 -27.52 1.79
N GLY A 48 -21.11 -28.73 1.80
CA GLY A 48 -20.86 -29.74 2.83
C GLY A 48 -19.46 -30.34 2.82
N GLU A 49 -18.70 -30.17 1.73
CA GLU A 49 -17.32 -30.64 1.59
C GLU A 49 -16.29 -29.58 2.03
N ILE A 50 -16.75 -28.34 2.28
CA ILE A 50 -15.88 -27.24 2.68
C ILE A 50 -15.57 -27.36 4.17
N THR A 51 -14.28 -27.44 4.49
CA THR A 51 -13.79 -27.36 5.86
C THR A 51 -13.29 -25.94 6.16
N LYS A 52 -13.37 -25.53 7.43
CA LYS A 52 -12.88 -24.22 7.89
C LYS A 52 -11.84 -24.34 8.99
N SER A 53 -10.89 -23.41 8.98
CA SER A 53 -9.90 -23.22 10.05
C SER A 53 -9.82 -21.75 10.48
N VAL A 54 -9.59 -21.54 11.77
CA VAL A 54 -9.17 -20.25 12.31
C VAL A 54 -7.70 -20.33 12.66
N PHE A 55 -6.87 -19.58 11.95
CA PHE A 55 -5.44 -19.52 12.16
C PHE A 55 -5.10 -18.27 12.97
N MET A 56 -4.45 -18.42 14.11
CA MET A 56 -4.06 -17.30 14.96
C MET A 56 -2.56 -17.09 14.91
N SER A 57 -2.12 -16.00 14.30
CA SER A 57 -0.69 -15.68 14.24
C SER A 57 -0.17 -15.37 15.64
N GLN A 58 0.94 -16.01 15.99
CA GLN A 58 1.66 -15.71 17.23
C GLN A 58 2.59 -14.49 17.09
N SER A 59 2.86 -14.04 15.85
CA SER A 59 3.69 -12.86 15.62
C SER A 59 2.90 -11.56 15.71
N THR A 60 3.61 -10.53 16.11
CA THR A 60 3.09 -9.18 16.31
C THR A 60 3.87 -8.17 15.50
N ASP A 61 4.78 -8.65 14.66
CA ASP A 61 5.49 -7.85 13.67
C ASP A 61 4.64 -7.74 12.40
N ILE A 62 4.39 -6.51 11.95
CA ILE A 62 3.58 -6.23 10.77
C ILE A 62 4.13 -6.89 9.51
N PHE A 63 5.45 -6.90 9.33
CA PHE A 63 6.06 -7.47 8.12
C PHE A 63 5.96 -8.99 8.12
N THR A 64 6.18 -9.64 9.26
CA THR A 64 5.98 -11.09 9.43
C THR A 64 4.53 -11.48 9.16
N ASN A 65 3.56 -10.72 9.68
CA ASN A 65 2.14 -11.03 9.47
C ASN A 65 1.68 -10.79 8.02
N LEU A 66 2.15 -9.73 7.36
CA LEU A 66 1.88 -9.51 5.94
C LEU A 66 2.57 -10.56 5.05
N ALA A 67 3.78 -11.00 5.43
CA ALA A 67 4.46 -12.09 4.76
C ALA A 67 3.68 -13.40 4.89
N LEU A 68 3.13 -13.68 6.08
CA LEU A 68 2.29 -14.85 6.31
C LEU A 68 1.00 -14.80 5.48
N GLU A 69 0.34 -13.64 5.42
CA GLU A 69 -0.85 -13.42 4.59
C GLU A 69 -0.55 -13.73 3.10
N ASP A 70 0.57 -13.22 2.60
CA ASP A 70 0.98 -13.40 1.20
C ASP A 70 1.48 -14.84 0.93
N TRP A 71 2.16 -15.47 1.88
CA TRP A 71 2.56 -16.87 1.78
C TRP A 71 1.33 -17.78 1.71
N MET A 72 0.36 -17.61 2.61
CA MET A 72 -0.89 -18.38 2.59
C MET A 72 -1.63 -18.17 1.27
N TYR A 73 -1.72 -16.92 0.81
CA TYR A 73 -2.33 -16.58 -0.47
C TYR A 73 -1.68 -17.29 -1.67
N ARG A 74 -0.35 -17.40 -1.69
CA ARG A 74 0.42 -17.98 -2.81
C ARG A 74 0.48 -19.51 -2.77
N ASN A 75 0.50 -20.11 -1.58
CA ASN A 75 0.88 -21.52 -1.41
C ASN A 75 -0.24 -22.44 -0.95
N MET A 76 -1.32 -21.92 -0.34
CA MET A 76 -2.42 -22.77 0.13
C MET A 76 -3.51 -22.93 -0.95
N ASP A 77 -4.13 -24.12 -0.95
CA ASP A 77 -5.34 -24.38 -1.74
C ASP A 77 -6.59 -24.11 -0.89
N PHE A 78 -7.41 -23.17 -1.35
CA PHE A 78 -8.64 -22.77 -0.67
C PHE A 78 -9.90 -23.38 -1.30
N THR A 79 -9.77 -24.26 -2.31
CA THR A 79 -10.92 -24.84 -3.04
C THR A 79 -11.92 -25.55 -2.12
N ASN A 80 -11.44 -26.34 -1.15
CA ASN A 80 -12.27 -27.05 -0.15
C ASN A 80 -11.91 -26.68 1.31
N HIS A 81 -11.03 -25.69 1.51
CA HIS A 81 -10.56 -25.27 2.82
C HIS A 81 -10.60 -23.74 2.94
N HIS A 82 -11.61 -23.21 3.63
CA HIS A 82 -11.71 -21.78 3.87
C HIS A 82 -10.96 -21.41 5.17
N VAL A 83 -10.11 -20.40 5.11
CA VAL A 83 -9.25 -20.03 6.24
C VAL A 83 -9.57 -18.61 6.70
N MET A 84 -9.72 -18.44 8.01
CA MET A 84 -9.71 -17.13 8.64
C MET A 84 -8.42 -16.97 9.45
N MET A 85 -7.52 -16.10 9.01
CA MET A 85 -6.33 -15.71 9.75
C MET A 85 -6.67 -14.54 10.67
N VAL A 86 -6.30 -14.64 11.94
CA VAL A 86 -6.47 -13.62 12.97
C VAL A 86 -5.09 -13.20 13.47
N TRP A 87 -4.85 -11.90 13.51
CA TRP A 87 -3.53 -11.34 13.76
C TRP A 87 -3.58 -9.92 14.32
N ARG A 88 -2.50 -9.52 15.00
CA ARG A 88 -2.34 -8.22 15.66
C ARG A 88 -0.93 -7.74 15.44
N ASN A 89 -0.71 -6.44 15.50
CA ASN A 89 0.63 -5.88 15.32
C ASN A 89 0.99 -4.95 16.48
N GLU A 90 2.29 -4.80 16.72
CA GLU A 90 2.85 -3.63 17.37
C GLU A 90 2.49 -2.35 16.60
N PRO A 91 2.62 -1.15 17.21
CA PRO A 91 2.38 0.12 16.56
C PRO A 91 2.95 0.20 15.14
N CYS A 92 2.07 0.33 14.15
CA CYS A 92 2.47 0.48 12.75
C CYS A 92 1.42 1.23 11.95
N VAL A 93 1.85 1.92 10.89
CA VAL A 93 0.98 2.46 9.85
C VAL A 93 1.03 1.54 8.64
N VAL A 94 -0.15 1.13 8.15
CA VAL A 94 -0.29 0.25 6.99
C VAL A 94 -0.96 0.99 5.83
N ILE A 95 -0.19 1.28 4.79
CA ILE A 95 -0.67 1.93 3.57
C ILE A 95 -1.07 0.90 2.51
N GLY A 96 -2.02 1.27 1.65
CA GLY A 96 -2.46 0.48 0.52
C GLY A 96 -1.41 0.43 -0.61
N ARG A 97 -1.57 -0.57 -1.49
CA ARG A 97 -0.64 -0.89 -2.57
C ARG A 97 -0.21 0.32 -3.41
N HIS A 98 -1.14 1.21 -3.74
CA HIS A 98 -0.96 2.33 -4.68
C HIS A 98 -0.98 3.70 -4.01
N GLN A 99 -0.69 3.78 -2.72
CA GLN A 99 -0.69 5.03 -1.97
C GLN A 99 0.70 5.70 -1.95
N ASN A 100 0.70 7.00 -1.66
CA ASN A 100 1.91 7.76 -1.40
C ASN A 100 2.09 7.88 0.14
N PRO A 101 3.15 7.33 0.74
CA PRO A 101 3.35 7.31 2.19
C PRO A 101 3.43 8.72 2.80
N TRP A 102 4.05 9.66 2.10
CA TRP A 102 4.27 11.03 2.55
C TRP A 102 2.97 11.85 2.67
N LEU A 103 1.99 11.57 1.80
CA LEU A 103 0.65 12.16 1.92
C LEU A 103 -0.23 11.54 3.01
N GLU A 104 0.11 10.32 3.41
CA GLU A 104 -0.79 9.42 4.11
C GLU A 104 -0.40 9.20 5.58
N ALA A 105 0.87 9.41 5.91
CA ALA A 105 1.43 9.20 7.23
C ALA A 105 2.42 10.31 7.59
N ASN A 106 2.55 10.59 8.89
CA ASN A 106 3.54 11.52 9.42
C ASN A 106 4.89 10.82 9.56
N ILE A 107 5.63 10.69 8.46
CA ILE A 107 6.89 9.93 8.39
C ILE A 107 7.91 10.35 9.45
N PRO A 108 8.15 11.65 9.71
CA PRO A 108 9.07 12.06 10.77
C PRO A 108 8.66 11.55 12.16
N LEU A 109 7.36 11.62 12.50
CA LEU A 109 6.85 11.09 13.77
C LEU A 109 6.97 9.57 13.85
N LEU A 110 6.72 8.87 12.74
CA LEU A 110 6.87 7.41 12.70
C LEU A 110 8.30 7.00 13.01
N ASN A 111 9.28 7.69 12.42
CA ASN A 111 10.70 7.45 12.67
C ASN A 111 11.08 7.78 14.12
N GLU A 112 10.64 8.93 14.65
CA GLU A 112 10.92 9.37 16.03
C GLU A 112 10.40 8.37 17.06
N ARG A 113 9.26 7.75 16.80
CA ARG A 113 8.57 6.83 17.72
C ARG A 113 8.78 5.36 17.41
N GLU A 114 9.65 5.05 16.44
CA GLU A 114 9.91 3.69 15.97
C GLU A 114 8.61 2.94 15.54
N ILE A 115 7.64 3.67 14.99
CA ILE A 115 6.40 3.11 14.47
C ILE A 115 6.66 2.64 13.03
N ALA A 116 6.47 1.36 12.77
CA ALA A 116 6.74 0.79 11.46
C ALA A 116 5.79 1.36 10.38
N LEU A 117 6.31 1.61 9.18
CA LEU A 117 5.51 1.88 7.99
C LEU A 117 5.53 0.66 7.07
N ALA A 118 4.37 0.07 6.81
CA ALA A 118 4.24 -1.09 5.95
C ALA A 118 3.29 -0.83 4.78
N ARG A 119 3.70 -1.22 3.57
CA ARG A 119 2.83 -1.27 2.40
C ARG A 119 2.26 -2.68 2.24
N ARG A 120 0.93 -2.80 2.22
CA ARG A 120 0.28 -4.10 2.00
C ARG A 120 0.10 -4.42 0.52
N ASN A 121 -0.14 -5.69 0.24
CA ASN A 121 -0.39 -6.20 -1.11
C ASN A 121 -1.77 -5.83 -1.69
N SER A 122 -2.74 -5.51 -0.84
CA SER A 122 -4.09 -5.09 -1.22
C SER A 122 -4.19 -3.57 -1.46
N GLY A 123 -5.21 -3.14 -2.21
CA GLY A 123 -5.52 -1.72 -2.41
C GLY A 123 -6.18 -1.07 -1.18
N GLY A 124 -6.79 0.11 -1.37
CA GLY A 124 -7.50 0.85 -0.32
C GLY A 124 -6.63 1.91 0.37
N GLY A 125 -7.16 2.48 1.46
CA GLY A 125 -6.54 3.58 2.21
C GLY A 125 -5.60 3.14 3.34
N THR A 126 -5.14 4.12 4.11
CA THR A 126 -4.16 3.97 5.19
C THR A 126 -4.86 3.73 6.52
N VAL A 127 -4.30 2.85 7.35
CA VAL A 127 -4.78 2.55 8.69
C VAL A 127 -3.61 2.52 9.68
N TYR A 128 -3.90 2.76 10.95
CA TYR A 128 -2.96 2.58 12.06
C TYR A 128 -3.35 1.33 12.83
N HIS A 129 -2.36 0.51 13.17
CA HIS A 129 -2.54 -0.65 14.03
C HIS A 129 -1.72 -0.47 15.31
N ASP A 130 -2.21 -1.05 16.38
CA ASP A 130 -1.48 -1.36 17.61
C ASP A 130 -2.11 -2.62 18.23
N ARG A 131 -1.73 -2.95 19.47
CA ARG A 131 -2.28 -4.12 20.20
C ARG A 131 -3.78 -4.04 20.46
N GLY A 132 -4.38 -2.86 20.42
CA GLY A 132 -5.81 -2.62 20.58
C GLY A 132 -6.61 -2.75 19.27
N ASN A 133 -5.95 -2.98 18.13
CA ASN A 133 -6.57 -3.25 16.84
C ASN A 133 -6.43 -4.73 16.46
N LEU A 134 -7.56 -5.37 16.14
CA LEU A 134 -7.60 -6.75 15.64
C LEU A 134 -7.63 -6.77 14.11
N ASN A 135 -6.81 -7.59 13.47
CA ASN A 135 -6.85 -7.82 12.04
C ASN A 135 -7.36 -9.22 11.73
N ILE A 136 -8.20 -9.33 10.71
CA ILE A 136 -8.76 -10.59 10.25
C ILE A 136 -8.62 -10.67 8.74
N THR A 137 -8.12 -11.79 8.22
CA THR A 137 -8.04 -12.09 6.79
C THR A 137 -8.82 -13.36 6.48
N PHE A 138 -9.78 -13.27 5.56
CA PHE A 138 -10.56 -14.38 5.04
C PHE A 138 -10.00 -14.80 3.68
N PHE A 139 -9.58 -16.06 3.56
CA PHE A 139 -9.10 -16.65 2.31
C PHE A 139 -10.16 -17.58 1.72
N THR A 140 -10.50 -17.36 0.46
CA THR A 140 -11.46 -18.17 -0.30
C THR A 140 -11.04 -18.27 -1.77
N PRO A 141 -11.60 -19.23 -2.53
CA PRO A 141 -11.52 -19.21 -3.99
C PRO A 141 -12.07 -17.89 -4.53
N ARG A 142 -11.50 -17.39 -5.62
CA ARG A 142 -11.91 -16.11 -6.23
C ARG A 142 -13.41 -16.08 -6.52
N GLU A 143 -13.97 -17.20 -6.99
CA GLU A 143 -15.38 -17.36 -7.34
C GLU A 143 -16.31 -17.28 -6.12
N ARG A 144 -15.77 -17.54 -4.91
CA ARG A 144 -16.48 -17.51 -3.63
C ARG A 144 -16.10 -16.31 -2.77
N TYR A 145 -15.39 -15.35 -3.35
CA TYR A 145 -15.06 -14.12 -2.66
C TYR A 145 -16.34 -13.31 -2.43
N ASP A 146 -16.73 -13.17 -1.17
CA ASP A 146 -17.82 -12.29 -0.76
C ASP A 146 -17.43 -11.49 0.49
N ARG A 147 -17.15 -10.20 0.28
CA ARG A 147 -16.80 -9.29 1.37
C ARG A 147 -17.97 -9.06 2.33
N LYS A 148 -19.19 -8.95 1.81
CA LYS A 148 -20.37 -8.63 2.61
C LYS A 148 -20.70 -9.80 3.53
N TYR A 149 -20.60 -11.03 3.04
CA TYR A 149 -20.71 -12.24 3.86
C TYR A 149 -19.76 -12.18 5.07
N ASN A 150 -18.47 -11.89 4.84
CA ASN A 150 -17.47 -11.82 5.91
C ASN A 150 -17.80 -10.75 6.96
N LEU A 151 -18.28 -9.59 6.53
CA LEU A 151 -18.65 -8.50 7.44
C LEU A 151 -19.94 -8.78 8.21
N GLU A 152 -20.94 -9.43 7.59
CA GLU A 152 -22.15 -9.85 8.29
C GLU A 152 -21.83 -10.89 9.37
N LEU A 153 -20.83 -11.75 9.13
CA LEU A 153 -20.33 -12.68 10.13
C LEU A 153 -19.74 -11.95 11.34
N ILE A 154 -18.86 -10.96 11.12
CA ILE A 154 -18.29 -10.15 12.20
C ILE A 154 -19.40 -9.40 12.94
N LYS A 155 -20.36 -8.81 12.22
CA LYS A 155 -21.53 -8.12 12.80
C LYS A 155 -22.35 -9.05 13.70
N ARG A 156 -22.58 -10.30 13.30
CA ARG A 156 -23.23 -11.30 14.15
C ARG A 156 -22.44 -11.62 15.40
N ALA A 157 -21.12 -11.79 15.28
CA ALA A 157 -20.24 -12.03 16.42
C ALA A 157 -20.29 -10.87 17.42
N LEU A 158 -20.24 -9.62 16.94
CA LEU A 158 -20.36 -8.41 17.77
C LEU A 158 -21.69 -8.34 18.52
N PHE A 159 -22.79 -8.59 17.81
CA PHE A 159 -24.12 -8.55 18.41
C PHE A 159 -24.32 -9.68 19.42
N ARG A 160 -23.95 -10.92 19.06
CA ARG A 160 -24.15 -12.11 19.91
C ARG A 160 -23.25 -12.08 21.15
N GLY A 161 -21.98 -11.72 21.00
CA GLY A 161 -21.01 -11.75 22.08
C GLY A 161 -21.10 -10.56 23.03
N PHE A 162 -21.45 -9.37 22.49
CA PHE A 162 -21.29 -8.11 23.22
C PHE A 162 -22.52 -7.18 23.13
N GLY A 163 -23.58 -7.59 22.43
CA GLY A 163 -24.76 -6.73 22.23
C GLY A 163 -24.51 -5.50 21.35
N ILE A 164 -23.34 -5.42 20.70
CA ILE A 164 -22.94 -4.26 19.90
C ILE A 164 -23.68 -4.32 18.55
N LYS A 165 -24.56 -3.35 18.30
CA LYS A 165 -25.22 -3.17 17.01
C LYS A 165 -24.30 -2.39 16.06
N SER A 166 -24.07 -2.94 14.87
CA SER A 166 -23.30 -2.30 13.82
C SER A 166 -24.00 -2.41 12.46
N ILE A 167 -23.75 -1.42 11.59
CA ILE A 167 -24.20 -1.41 10.20
C ILE A 167 -23.01 -1.53 9.26
N ILE A 168 -23.23 -2.10 8.08
CA ILE A 168 -22.23 -2.13 7.00
C ILE A 168 -22.66 -1.07 5.99
N ASN A 169 -21.82 -0.05 5.78
CA ASN A 169 -22.14 1.02 4.83
C ASN A 169 -21.88 0.57 3.37
N GLU A 170 -22.19 1.44 2.40
CA GLU A 170 -21.98 1.16 0.97
C GLU A 170 -20.53 0.87 0.59
N ARG A 171 -19.58 1.49 1.31
CA ARG A 171 -18.14 1.27 1.14
C ARG A 171 -17.64 0.00 1.83
N GLN A 172 -18.54 -0.75 2.46
CA GLN A 172 -18.25 -1.96 3.23
C GLN A 172 -17.30 -1.67 4.41
N ASP A 173 -17.49 -0.52 5.07
CA ASP A 173 -16.99 -0.23 6.42
C ASP A 173 -18.03 -0.68 7.45
N MET A 174 -17.58 -1.09 8.66
CA MET A 174 -18.49 -1.30 9.78
C MET A 174 -18.61 -0.04 10.63
N ILE A 175 -19.84 0.40 10.86
CA ILE A 175 -20.19 1.63 11.57
C ILE A 175 -21.01 1.30 12.81
N VAL A 176 -20.74 1.99 13.92
CA VAL A 176 -21.52 1.95 15.17
C VAL A 176 -22.07 3.34 15.49
N ARG A 177 -23.17 3.38 16.27
CA ARG A 177 -23.90 4.61 16.61
C ARG A 177 -24.19 5.49 15.37
N ASP A 178 -24.44 4.83 14.23
CA ASP A 178 -24.74 5.42 12.92
C ASP A 178 -23.70 6.41 12.35
N LYS A 179 -22.53 6.54 13.00
CA LYS A 179 -21.53 7.57 12.66
C LYS A 179 -20.09 7.06 12.67
N TYR A 180 -19.71 6.30 13.69
CA TYR A 180 -18.30 6.01 13.95
C TYR A 180 -17.86 4.72 13.28
N LYS A 181 -16.81 4.80 12.47
CA LYS A 181 -16.19 3.63 11.85
C LYS A 181 -15.39 2.85 12.89
N VAL A 182 -15.64 1.54 12.97
CA VAL A 182 -14.89 0.60 13.83
C VAL A 182 -14.06 -0.41 13.03
N SER A 183 -14.36 -0.56 11.74
CA SER A 183 -13.65 -1.47 10.84
C SER A 183 -13.49 -0.89 9.45
N GLY A 184 -12.29 -0.98 8.89
CA GLY A 184 -12.01 -0.75 7.48
C GLY A 184 -11.63 -2.04 6.77
N THR A 185 -11.90 -2.10 5.45
CA THR A 185 -11.68 -3.30 4.65
C THR A 185 -10.81 -3.05 3.43
N ALA A 186 -10.10 -4.09 3.02
CA ALA A 186 -9.37 -4.15 1.75
C ALA A 186 -9.30 -5.59 1.26
N ALA A 187 -8.95 -5.78 -0.01
CA ALA A 187 -8.90 -7.11 -0.60
C ALA A 187 -7.85 -7.19 -1.71
N LYS A 188 -7.40 -8.41 -1.97
CA LYS A 188 -6.60 -8.77 -3.14
C LYS A 188 -7.29 -9.93 -3.85
N LEU A 189 -7.53 -9.75 -5.15
CA LEU A 189 -8.16 -10.78 -5.98
C LEU A 189 -7.17 -11.27 -7.03
N GLY A 190 -6.72 -12.50 -6.89
CA GLY A 190 -5.90 -13.20 -7.88
C GLY A 190 -6.72 -13.94 -8.91
N ARG A 191 -6.06 -14.79 -9.71
CA ARG A 191 -6.73 -15.64 -10.70
C ARG A 191 -7.59 -16.73 -10.05
N LEU A 192 -7.06 -17.42 -9.04
CA LEU A 192 -7.71 -18.57 -8.39
C LEU A 192 -8.18 -18.26 -6.96
N THR A 193 -7.47 -17.37 -6.26
CA THR A 193 -7.70 -17.08 -4.85
C THR A 193 -8.01 -15.61 -4.67
N GLY A 194 -8.91 -15.30 -3.74
CA GLY A 194 -9.11 -13.98 -3.20
C GLY A 194 -8.89 -13.98 -1.70
N TYR A 195 -8.41 -12.86 -1.16
CA TYR A 195 -8.53 -12.61 0.27
C TYR A 195 -9.17 -11.26 0.54
N HIS A 196 -9.98 -11.22 1.59
CA HIS A 196 -10.54 -10.03 2.19
C HIS A 196 -9.93 -9.88 3.57
N HIS A 197 -9.32 -8.74 3.87
CA HIS A 197 -8.94 -8.43 5.23
C HIS A 197 -9.62 -7.17 5.77
N CYS A 198 -9.77 -7.14 7.08
CA CYS A 198 -10.38 -6.03 7.78
C CYS A 198 -9.74 -5.80 9.13
N THR A 199 -9.80 -4.55 9.58
CA THR A 199 -9.38 -4.14 10.91
C THR A 199 -10.59 -4.07 11.84
N LEU A 200 -10.41 -4.19 13.15
CA LEU A 200 -11.44 -3.97 14.17
C LEU A 200 -10.80 -3.19 15.31
N LEU A 201 -11.20 -1.93 15.47
CA LEU A 201 -10.73 -1.05 16.53
C LEU A 201 -11.38 -1.46 17.85
N VAL A 202 -10.70 -2.28 18.65
CA VAL A 202 -11.24 -2.77 19.92
C VAL A 202 -10.97 -1.77 21.03
N ASN A 203 -9.70 -1.44 21.21
CA ASN A 203 -9.22 -0.47 22.19
C ASN A 203 -7.89 0.16 21.73
N ALA A 204 -7.82 0.57 20.46
CA ALA A 204 -6.62 1.17 19.88
C ALA A 204 -6.37 2.57 20.46
N ASN A 205 -5.10 2.99 20.52
CA ASN A 205 -4.74 4.34 20.93
C ASN A 205 -5.10 5.34 19.82
N LYS A 206 -6.31 5.92 19.93
CA LYS A 206 -6.82 6.89 18.95
C LYS A 206 -5.97 8.17 18.87
N ALA A 207 -5.25 8.54 19.93
CA ALA A 207 -4.36 9.70 19.91
C ALA A 207 -3.11 9.43 19.06
N ASP A 208 -2.51 8.24 19.20
CA ASP A 208 -1.39 7.83 18.35
C ASP A 208 -1.85 7.65 16.89
N LEU A 209 -3.01 7.02 16.66
CA LEU A 209 -3.63 6.93 15.33
C LEU A 209 -3.76 8.32 14.69
N SER A 210 -4.32 9.28 15.42
CA SER A 210 -4.56 10.63 14.90
C SER A 210 -3.25 11.34 14.53
N ARG A 211 -2.21 11.22 15.37
CA ARG A 211 -0.90 11.84 15.14
C ARG A 211 -0.12 11.15 14.02
N ALA A 212 -0.15 9.82 13.98
CA ALA A 212 0.53 9.01 12.97
C ALA A 212 -0.06 9.25 11.57
N LEU A 213 -1.36 9.50 11.48
CA LEU A 213 -2.08 9.77 10.23
C LEU A 213 -2.37 11.27 10.04
N ALA A 214 -1.67 12.17 10.73
CA ALA A 214 -1.85 13.61 10.56
C ALA A 214 -1.34 14.05 9.18
N LYS A 215 -2.14 14.84 8.46
CA LYS A 215 -1.68 15.47 7.21
C LYS A 215 -0.66 16.55 7.55
N ARG A 216 0.52 16.50 6.95
CA ARG A 216 1.53 17.57 7.05
C ARG A 216 1.74 18.32 5.74
N GLU A 217 1.40 17.70 4.63
CA GLU A 217 1.89 18.16 3.34
C GLU A 217 0.91 19.02 2.53
N HIS A 218 1.48 20.01 1.86
CA HIS A 218 0.87 20.81 0.81
C HIS A 218 1.78 20.77 -0.42
N GLY A 219 1.23 20.75 -1.63
CA GLY A 219 2.03 20.91 -2.85
C GLY A 219 2.60 19.63 -3.48
N ILE A 220 2.26 18.43 -2.98
CA ILE A 220 2.44 17.20 -3.78
C ILE A 220 1.35 17.08 -4.82
N GLN A 221 1.76 16.79 -6.05
CA GLN A 221 0.93 16.39 -7.16
C GLN A 221 1.21 14.92 -7.49
N THR A 222 0.19 14.05 -7.39
CA THR A 222 0.32 12.62 -7.64
C THR A 222 -1.01 11.99 -8.09
N GLN A 223 -0.93 10.84 -8.74
CA GLN A 223 -2.07 9.98 -9.08
C GLN A 223 -2.25 8.82 -8.06
N ALA A 224 -1.54 8.88 -6.93
CA ALA A 224 -1.66 7.88 -5.88
C ALA A 224 -3.08 7.83 -5.27
N THR A 225 -3.48 6.64 -4.83
CA THR A 225 -4.79 6.45 -4.17
C THR A 225 -4.80 7.19 -2.83
N ALA A 226 -5.74 8.12 -2.67
CA ALA A 226 -5.92 8.87 -1.42
C ALA A 226 -6.80 8.10 -0.42
N SER A 227 -6.50 8.24 0.87
CA SER A 227 -7.40 7.73 1.92
C SER A 227 -8.68 8.56 2.06
N THR A 228 -9.79 7.88 2.36
CA THR A 228 -11.01 8.53 2.80
C THR A 228 -11.07 8.57 4.33
N ARG A 229 -11.00 9.77 4.91
CA ARG A 229 -11.08 9.95 6.36
C ARG A 229 -12.49 9.64 6.88
N SER A 230 -12.57 9.12 8.09
CA SER A 230 -13.82 8.86 8.78
C SER A 230 -13.58 9.01 10.28
N GLU A 231 -14.58 9.48 11.02
CA GLU A 231 -14.52 9.46 12.48
C GLU A 231 -14.53 8.01 12.97
N VAL A 232 -13.72 7.70 13.97
CA VAL A 232 -13.55 6.34 14.48
C VAL A 232 -13.88 6.24 15.96
N ALA A 233 -14.35 5.07 16.38
CA ALA A 233 -14.57 4.72 17.78
C ALA A 233 -13.96 3.34 18.08
N ASN A 234 -13.59 3.12 19.33
CA ASN A 234 -13.23 1.80 19.82
C ASN A 234 -14.50 1.03 20.21
N LEU A 235 -14.51 -0.28 20.00
CA LEU A 235 -15.60 -1.15 20.46
C LEU A 235 -15.72 -1.16 21.99
N ALA A 236 -14.61 -0.96 22.71
CA ALA A 236 -14.61 -0.82 24.17
C ALA A 236 -15.40 0.41 24.68
N GLU A 237 -15.67 1.39 23.81
CA GLU A 237 -16.56 2.52 24.13
C GLU A 237 -18.05 2.14 24.05
N MET A 238 -18.38 0.99 23.46
CA MET A 238 -19.74 0.44 23.36
C MET A 238 -20.00 -0.57 24.48
N ASP A 239 -19.03 -1.44 24.75
CA ASP A 239 -19.04 -2.40 25.86
C ASP A 239 -17.62 -2.53 26.42
N ASN A 240 -17.39 -2.08 27.65
CA ASN A 240 -16.06 -2.09 28.27
C ASN A 240 -15.51 -3.50 28.58
N ARG A 241 -16.33 -4.54 28.46
CA ARG A 241 -15.92 -5.94 28.66
C ARG A 241 -15.28 -6.53 27.41
N ILE A 242 -15.44 -5.88 26.25
CA ILE A 242 -14.81 -6.36 25.02
C ILE A 242 -13.30 -6.17 25.12
N THR A 243 -12.58 -7.26 24.88
CA THR A 243 -11.12 -7.26 24.77
C THR A 243 -10.78 -7.83 23.41
N VAL A 244 -9.54 -7.62 22.98
CA VAL A 244 -9.12 -8.17 21.69
C VAL A 244 -9.17 -9.70 21.70
N ASP A 245 -8.82 -10.32 22.84
CA ASP A 245 -8.82 -11.78 22.99
C ASP A 245 -10.25 -12.36 23.06
N SER A 246 -11.20 -11.65 23.67
CA SER A 246 -12.60 -12.07 23.65
C SER A 246 -13.22 -11.89 22.26
N LEU A 247 -12.87 -10.82 21.54
CA LEU A 247 -13.36 -10.59 20.18
C LEU A 247 -12.81 -11.60 19.16
N GLN A 248 -11.51 -11.92 19.17
CA GLN A 248 -10.96 -12.95 18.27
C GLN A 248 -11.65 -14.30 18.48
N THR A 249 -11.96 -14.64 19.73
CA THR A 249 -12.65 -15.88 20.09
C THR A 249 -14.08 -15.86 19.58
N ALA A 250 -14.82 -14.77 19.80
CA ALA A 250 -16.19 -14.61 19.34
C ALA A 250 -16.31 -14.69 17.81
N VAL A 251 -15.44 -13.98 17.07
CA VAL A 251 -15.45 -14.00 15.61
C VAL A 251 -15.02 -15.37 15.07
N GLY A 252 -14.03 -16.01 15.69
CA GLY A 252 -13.60 -17.35 15.29
C GLY A 252 -14.70 -18.41 15.46
N TYR A 253 -15.43 -18.39 16.57
CA TYR A 253 -16.57 -19.31 16.73
C TYR A 253 -17.72 -18.98 15.79
N GLU A 254 -18.03 -17.69 15.55
CA GLU A 254 -19.03 -17.30 14.56
C GLU A 254 -18.62 -17.75 13.14
N PHE A 255 -17.32 -17.71 12.82
CA PHE A 255 -16.77 -18.23 11.57
C PHE A 255 -16.96 -19.73 11.45
N LEU A 256 -16.64 -20.50 12.49
CA LEU A 256 -16.72 -21.96 12.48
C LEU A 256 -18.17 -22.48 12.46
N ARG A 257 -19.10 -21.81 13.16
CA ARG A 257 -20.52 -22.23 13.23
C ARG A 257 -21.36 -21.87 12.00
N THR A 258 -20.97 -20.87 11.22
CA THR A 258 -21.74 -20.40 10.06
C THR A 258 -21.44 -21.27 8.83
N ALA A 259 -22.42 -21.63 8.01
CA ALA A 259 -22.15 -22.38 6.78
C ALA A 259 -21.22 -21.58 5.82
N ALA A 260 -20.43 -22.25 4.97
CA ALA A 260 -19.31 -21.59 4.28
C ALA A 260 -19.73 -20.68 3.12
N LEU A 261 -20.88 -20.95 2.50
CA LEU A 261 -21.42 -20.22 1.34
C LEU A 261 -22.74 -19.50 1.67
N SER A 262 -23.38 -19.88 2.79
CA SER A 262 -24.61 -19.25 3.26
C SER A 262 -24.46 -18.74 4.69
N LEU A 263 -25.15 -17.64 5.03
CA LEU A 263 -25.19 -17.12 6.41
C LEU A 263 -26.10 -17.95 7.33
N GLN A 264 -26.20 -19.26 7.12
CA GLN A 264 -26.94 -20.16 7.99
C GLN A 264 -26.10 -20.49 9.24
N ASP A 265 -26.68 -20.29 10.42
CA ASP A 265 -26.06 -20.71 11.69
C ASP A 265 -26.30 -22.21 11.89
N GLY A 266 -25.24 -23.01 11.75
CA GLY A 266 -25.26 -24.45 11.99
C GLY A 266 -24.90 -24.86 13.42
N GLY A 267 -24.63 -23.88 14.30
CA GLY A 267 -24.36 -24.08 15.71
C GLY A 267 -23.19 -25.03 16.00
N THR A 268 -23.27 -25.71 17.15
CA THR A 268 -22.23 -26.64 17.62
C THR A 268 -22.01 -27.81 16.67
N ALA A 269 -23.08 -28.30 16.03
CA ALA A 269 -22.98 -29.38 15.06
C ALA A 269 -22.10 -29.00 13.86
N GLN A 270 -22.16 -27.74 13.41
CA GLN A 270 -21.28 -27.26 12.35
C GLN A 270 -19.85 -27.10 12.86
N ILE A 271 -19.64 -26.55 14.07
CA ILE A 271 -18.31 -26.38 14.67
C ILE A 271 -17.57 -27.72 14.74
N SER A 272 -18.23 -28.79 15.20
CA SER A 272 -17.62 -30.12 15.33
C SER A 272 -17.15 -30.75 14.01
N LYS A 273 -17.62 -30.24 12.86
CA LYS A 273 -17.17 -30.67 11.52
C LYS A 273 -15.96 -29.87 11.01
N GLN A 274 -15.55 -28.81 11.70
CA GLN A 274 -14.48 -27.93 11.27
C GLN A 274 -13.14 -28.30 11.90
N ARG A 275 -12.05 -27.77 11.34
CA ARG A 275 -10.69 -27.98 11.84
C ARG A 275 -10.34 -27.11 13.06
N GLY A 276 -11.24 -26.22 13.48
CA GLY A 276 -11.10 -25.45 14.72
C GLY A 276 -10.06 -24.31 14.66
N PHE A 277 -9.62 -23.89 15.86
CA PHE A 277 -8.58 -22.88 16.06
C PHE A 277 -7.19 -23.53 16.06
N GLN A 278 -6.23 -22.88 15.41
CA GLN A 278 -4.83 -23.32 15.35
C GLN A 278 -3.92 -22.12 15.56
N TYR A 279 -3.00 -22.21 16.50
CA TYR A 279 -1.93 -21.23 16.65
C TYR A 279 -0.88 -21.48 15.59
N ILE A 280 -0.50 -20.42 14.90
CA ILE A 280 0.46 -20.45 13.80
C ILE A 280 1.71 -19.69 14.22
N ASN A 281 2.86 -20.37 14.17
CA ASN A 281 4.16 -19.74 14.34
C ASN A 281 4.73 -19.36 12.97
N PRO A 282 4.69 -18.08 12.55
CA PRO A 282 5.12 -17.65 11.22
C PRO A 282 6.65 -17.61 11.11
N THR A 283 7.23 -18.79 10.93
CA THR A 283 8.67 -19.04 10.76
C THR A 283 8.90 -19.82 9.48
N ASP A 284 10.13 -19.81 8.96
CA ASP A 284 10.47 -20.58 7.76
C ASP A 284 10.32 -22.10 7.94
N ASP A 285 10.46 -22.61 9.17
CA ASP A 285 10.25 -24.03 9.48
C ASP A 285 8.81 -24.47 9.17
N TRP A 286 7.84 -23.58 9.40
CA TRP A 286 6.42 -23.83 9.13
C TRP A 286 6.02 -23.36 7.73
N PHE A 287 6.65 -22.29 7.25
CA PHE A 287 6.32 -21.60 6.00
C PHE A 287 7.61 -21.32 5.21
N PRO A 288 8.13 -22.29 4.45
CA PRO A 288 9.40 -22.11 3.73
C PRO A 288 9.38 -20.90 2.80
N GLY A 289 10.41 -20.05 2.89
CA GLY A 289 10.55 -18.82 2.09
C GLY A 289 9.85 -17.60 2.69
N LEU A 290 9.33 -17.70 3.91
CA LEU A 290 8.67 -16.60 4.61
C LEU A 290 9.63 -15.45 4.90
N ALA A 291 10.88 -15.73 5.30
CA ALA A 291 11.87 -14.68 5.53
C ALA A 291 12.15 -13.86 4.26
N GLU A 292 12.16 -14.48 3.08
CA GLU A 292 12.36 -13.77 1.82
C GLU A 292 11.22 -12.79 1.53
N ILE A 293 9.97 -13.24 1.70
CA ILE A 293 8.78 -12.38 1.54
C ILE A 293 8.82 -11.26 2.57
N LYS A 294 9.15 -11.56 3.83
CA LYS A 294 9.28 -10.56 4.89
C LYS A 294 10.32 -9.50 4.54
N ASN A 295 11.50 -9.91 4.08
CA ASN A 295 12.59 -9.00 3.70
C ASN A 295 12.18 -8.10 2.53
N GLU A 296 11.47 -8.64 1.53
CA GLU A 296 10.88 -7.83 0.46
C GLU A 296 9.91 -6.78 1.02
N LEU A 297 8.96 -7.19 1.87
CA LEU A 297 7.93 -6.32 2.43
C LEU A 297 8.48 -5.27 3.40
N GLN A 298 9.62 -5.53 4.03
CA GLN A 298 10.31 -4.58 4.90
C GLN A 298 11.18 -3.59 4.12
N SER A 299 11.57 -3.94 2.89
CA SER A 299 12.49 -3.13 2.08
C SER A 299 11.97 -1.73 1.78
N TRP A 300 12.91 -0.81 1.60
CA TRP A 300 12.63 0.54 1.12
C TRP A 300 11.92 0.48 -0.25
N ASP A 301 12.42 -0.37 -1.15
CA ASP A 301 11.91 -0.53 -2.52
C ASP A 301 10.42 -0.91 -2.54
N TRP A 302 9.96 -1.62 -1.51
CA TRP A 302 8.57 -1.96 -1.36
C TRP A 302 7.76 -0.84 -0.69
N ASN A 303 8.15 -0.41 0.51
CA ASN A 303 7.35 0.51 1.32
C ASN A 303 7.26 1.90 0.68
N PHE A 304 8.36 2.39 0.11
CA PHE A 304 8.46 3.71 -0.52
C PHE A 304 8.65 3.61 -2.03
N GLY A 305 9.40 2.62 -2.54
CA GLY A 305 9.72 2.49 -3.97
C GLY A 305 8.56 2.11 -4.87
N ARG A 306 7.46 1.65 -4.29
CA ARG A 306 6.20 1.37 -5.03
C ARG A 306 5.26 2.57 -5.07
N THR A 307 5.67 3.72 -4.56
CA THR A 307 4.90 4.95 -4.63
C THR A 307 4.75 5.39 -6.09
N PRO A 308 3.52 5.67 -6.57
CA PRO A 308 3.31 6.29 -7.87
C PRO A 308 4.10 7.60 -7.99
N VAL A 309 4.57 7.90 -9.20
CA VAL A 309 5.34 9.12 -9.48
C VAL A 309 4.60 10.34 -8.95
N PHE A 310 5.36 11.26 -8.36
CA PHE A 310 4.83 12.51 -7.86
C PHE A 310 5.82 13.66 -8.02
N THR A 311 5.30 14.88 -7.98
CA THR A 311 6.08 16.10 -7.96
C THR A 311 5.76 16.85 -6.68
N VAL A 312 6.77 17.40 -6.02
CA VAL A 312 6.62 18.34 -4.91
C VAL A 312 7.13 19.69 -5.36
N SER A 313 6.33 20.74 -5.16
CA SER A 313 6.72 22.13 -5.47
C SER A 313 6.48 23.04 -4.27
N ARG A 314 7.49 23.83 -3.90
CA ARG A 314 7.42 24.81 -2.82
C ARG A 314 8.00 26.14 -3.25
N THR A 315 7.41 27.21 -2.71
CA THR A 315 7.81 28.59 -2.96
C THR A 315 8.31 29.20 -1.66
N PHE A 316 9.47 29.83 -1.70
CA PHE A 316 10.13 30.44 -0.54
C PHE A 316 10.41 31.92 -0.83
N PRO A 317 9.91 32.85 0.01
CA PRO A 317 10.27 34.25 -0.13
C PRO A 317 11.77 34.43 0.18
N VAL A 318 12.47 35.15 -0.68
CA VAL A 318 13.90 35.44 -0.50
C VAL A 318 14.06 36.59 0.50
N PRO A 319 14.83 36.41 1.59
CA PRO A 319 15.13 37.48 2.55
C PRO A 319 15.79 38.68 1.88
N ALA A 320 15.43 39.90 2.29
CA ALA A 320 15.91 41.13 1.68
C ALA A 320 17.43 41.30 1.80
N GLU A 321 18.04 40.72 2.85
CA GLU A 321 19.47 40.75 3.13
C GLU A 321 20.29 39.97 2.09
N LEU A 322 19.67 39.02 1.39
CA LEU A 322 20.32 38.21 0.35
C LEU A 322 20.22 38.86 -1.05
N LEU A 323 19.48 39.97 -1.17
CA LEU A 323 19.27 40.72 -2.41
C LEU A 323 20.25 41.89 -2.53
N ALA A 324 20.51 42.34 -3.75
CA ALA A 324 21.42 43.45 -4.02
C ALA A 324 20.90 44.76 -3.36
N PRO A 325 21.70 45.44 -2.51
CA PRO A 325 21.25 46.60 -1.72
C PRO A 325 20.78 47.82 -2.54
N SER A 326 21.19 47.90 -3.80
CA SER A 326 21.01 49.06 -4.66
C SER A 326 19.71 49.04 -5.48
N LYS A 327 18.84 48.02 -5.33
CA LYS A 327 17.58 47.92 -6.07
C LYS A 327 16.38 47.66 -5.18
N VAL A 328 15.34 48.45 -5.39
CA VAL A 328 14.01 48.21 -4.81
C VAL A 328 13.22 47.35 -5.79
N TYR A 329 12.94 46.11 -5.40
CA TYR A 329 12.08 45.22 -6.18
C TYR A 329 10.60 45.53 -5.85
N SER A 330 9.77 45.75 -6.87
CA SER A 330 8.34 46.07 -6.69
C SER A 330 7.49 44.88 -6.25
N ALA A 331 8.00 43.65 -6.44
CA ALA A 331 7.35 42.41 -6.07
C ALA A 331 8.29 41.53 -5.24
N THR A 332 7.70 40.75 -4.32
CA THR A 332 8.40 39.75 -3.51
C THR A 332 9.19 38.81 -4.42
N GLN A 333 10.49 38.68 -4.15
CA GLN A 333 11.34 37.73 -4.86
C GLN A 333 11.14 36.35 -4.25
N GLU A 334 10.79 35.37 -5.07
CA GLU A 334 10.46 34.02 -4.61
C GLU A 334 11.32 32.96 -5.31
N LEU A 335 11.92 32.08 -4.51
CA LEU A 335 12.60 30.88 -4.97
C LEU A 335 11.58 29.75 -5.05
N VAL A 336 11.42 29.14 -6.21
CA VAL A 336 10.58 27.94 -6.36
C VAL A 336 11.47 26.71 -6.53
N ILE A 337 11.27 25.73 -5.66
CA ILE A 337 11.93 24.43 -5.73
C ILE A 337 10.87 23.41 -6.15
N SER A 338 11.14 22.70 -7.24
CA SER A 338 10.31 21.58 -7.69
C SER A 338 11.15 20.31 -7.81
N MET A 339 10.66 19.21 -7.27
CA MET A 339 11.32 17.90 -7.35
C MET A 339 10.37 16.87 -7.94
N SER A 340 10.83 16.09 -8.91
CA SER A 340 10.15 14.86 -9.33
C SER A 340 10.72 13.69 -8.54
N VAL A 341 9.82 12.80 -8.10
CA VAL A 341 10.17 11.62 -7.34
C VAL A 341 9.60 10.39 -8.04
N GLU A 342 10.49 9.50 -8.46
CA GLU A 342 10.15 8.22 -9.07
C GLU A 342 10.73 7.09 -8.24
N LYS A 343 9.90 6.07 -7.97
CA LYS A 343 10.25 4.95 -7.09
C LYS A 343 10.84 5.46 -5.79
N GLY A 344 10.24 6.52 -5.21
CA GLY A 344 10.64 7.26 -4.01
C GLY A 344 12.10 7.73 -3.94
N LEU A 345 12.79 7.76 -5.08
CA LEU A 345 14.07 8.42 -5.27
C LEU A 345 13.84 9.75 -6.00
N ILE A 346 14.65 10.75 -5.67
CA ILE A 346 14.65 12.02 -6.38
C ILE A 346 15.13 11.76 -7.80
N ASP A 347 14.27 11.98 -8.79
CA ASP A 347 14.62 11.79 -10.20
C ASP A 347 15.13 13.10 -10.81
N ASP A 348 14.47 14.22 -10.53
CA ASP A 348 14.86 15.53 -11.04
C ASP A 348 14.58 16.64 -10.02
N VAL A 349 15.36 17.71 -10.12
CA VAL A 349 15.22 18.90 -9.28
C VAL A 349 15.33 20.13 -10.17
N THR A 350 14.27 20.94 -10.17
CA THR A 350 14.22 22.22 -10.87
C THR A 350 14.20 23.37 -9.86
N LEU A 351 15.08 24.34 -10.07
CA LEU A 351 15.13 25.59 -9.31
C LEU A 351 14.70 26.75 -10.21
N ASN A 352 13.63 27.45 -9.84
CA ASN A 352 13.30 28.74 -10.44
C ASN A 352 13.80 29.85 -9.52
N ILE A 353 14.87 30.51 -9.94
CA ILE A 353 15.60 31.49 -9.15
C ILE A 353 15.12 32.89 -9.55
N PRO A 354 14.69 33.72 -8.60
CA PRO A 354 14.20 35.05 -8.92
C PRO A 354 15.36 35.95 -9.38
N PRO A 355 15.09 36.93 -10.27
CA PRO A 355 16.13 37.80 -10.83
C PRO A 355 17.00 38.48 -9.76
N GLY A 356 16.41 38.91 -8.65
CA GLY A 356 17.17 39.56 -7.58
C GLY A 356 18.23 38.67 -6.92
N LEU A 357 18.02 37.35 -6.87
CA LEU A 357 18.99 36.41 -6.33
C LEU A 357 20.10 36.10 -7.37
N VAL A 358 19.75 36.04 -8.65
CA VAL A 358 20.72 35.89 -9.76
C VAL A 358 21.65 37.11 -9.86
N GLU A 359 21.10 38.32 -9.80
CA GLU A 359 21.87 39.57 -9.82
C GLU A 359 22.79 39.70 -8.61
N SER A 360 22.45 39.06 -7.49
CA SER A 360 23.28 38.97 -6.30
C SER A 360 24.40 37.93 -6.43
N GLY A 361 24.57 37.29 -7.59
CA GLY A 361 25.65 36.34 -7.89
C GLY A 361 25.31 34.88 -7.64
N PHE A 362 24.04 34.53 -7.39
CA PHE A 362 23.63 33.13 -7.24
C PHE A 362 23.12 32.57 -8.58
N HIS A 363 23.90 31.70 -9.20
CA HIS A 363 23.58 31.16 -10.53
C HIS A 363 22.90 29.79 -10.52
N GLY A 364 22.50 29.28 -9.35
CA GLY A 364 21.75 28.02 -9.27
C GLY A 364 22.55 26.83 -9.77
N GLU A 365 23.77 26.67 -9.29
CA GLU A 365 24.70 25.73 -9.89
C GLU A 365 24.14 24.30 -9.95
N ALA A 366 24.18 23.72 -11.16
CA ALA A 366 23.77 22.36 -11.50
C ALA A 366 24.41 21.25 -10.64
N SER A 367 25.46 21.61 -9.91
CA SER A 367 26.15 20.76 -8.95
C SER A 367 25.21 20.33 -7.80
N VAL A 368 24.31 21.17 -7.29
CA VAL A 368 23.36 20.77 -6.21
C VAL A 368 22.35 19.71 -6.70
N ILE A 369 21.82 19.90 -7.91
CA ILE A 369 20.82 19.04 -8.55
C ILE A 369 21.39 17.63 -8.82
N THR A 370 22.64 17.55 -9.29
CA THR A 370 23.30 16.27 -9.60
C THR A 370 23.53 15.38 -8.38
N HIS A 371 23.67 15.94 -7.18
CA HIS A 371 23.97 15.16 -5.97
C HIS A 371 22.70 14.63 -5.27
N LEU A 372 21.56 15.31 -5.49
CA LEU A 372 20.26 14.86 -5.00
C LEU A 372 19.68 13.72 -5.84
N LYS A 373 19.95 13.72 -7.14
CA LYS A 373 19.43 12.70 -8.05
C LYS A 373 19.83 11.29 -7.61
N GLY A 374 18.86 10.39 -7.55
CA GLY A 374 19.01 9.00 -7.11
C GLY A 374 19.07 8.81 -5.59
N LYS A 375 19.04 9.88 -4.78
CA LYS A 375 18.91 9.78 -3.32
C LYS A 375 17.45 9.53 -2.95
N ARG A 376 17.25 8.85 -1.81
CA ARG A 376 15.92 8.62 -1.24
C ARG A 376 15.29 9.96 -0.89
N PHE A 377 14.00 10.10 -1.18
CA PHE A 377 13.24 11.28 -0.78
C PHE A 377 12.92 11.24 0.72
N THR A 378 13.97 11.41 1.52
CA THR A 378 14.01 11.40 2.99
C THR A 378 15.10 12.37 3.46
N SER A 379 15.22 12.58 4.76
CA SER A 379 16.30 13.36 5.39
C SER A 379 17.72 12.95 4.93
N GLU A 380 17.91 11.73 4.40
CA GLU A 380 19.17 11.29 3.79
C GLU A 380 19.59 12.17 2.59
N ALA A 381 18.64 12.63 1.76
CA ALA A 381 18.94 13.51 0.64
C ALA A 381 19.48 14.87 1.11
N LEU A 382 19.03 15.35 2.27
CA LEU A 382 19.53 16.60 2.84
C LEU A 382 20.96 16.45 3.34
N ASN A 383 21.27 15.37 4.07
CA ASN A 383 22.63 15.12 4.54
C ASN A 383 23.59 15.04 3.35
N ALA A 384 23.21 14.32 2.28
CA ALA A 384 23.99 14.25 1.06
C ALA A 384 24.18 15.62 0.39
N LEU A 385 23.17 16.49 0.43
CA LEU A 385 23.26 17.86 -0.09
C LEU A 385 24.19 18.73 0.74
N GLN A 386 24.10 18.67 2.07
CA GLN A 386 25.00 19.40 2.98
C GLN A 386 26.45 18.94 2.82
N ASP A 387 26.69 17.62 2.79
CA ASP A 387 28.01 17.04 2.56
C ASP A 387 28.58 17.43 1.18
N ALA A 388 27.76 17.41 0.14
CA ALA A 388 28.17 17.82 -1.20
C ALA A 388 28.50 19.32 -1.28
N MET A 389 27.76 20.18 -0.57
CA MET A 389 28.07 21.61 -0.52
C MET A 389 29.36 21.89 0.28
N LEU A 390 29.66 21.10 1.32
CA LEU A 390 30.86 21.24 2.14
C LEU A 390 32.15 20.71 1.48
N THR A 391 32.06 19.65 0.66
CA THR A 391 33.22 18.98 0.03
C THR A 391 33.75 19.67 -1.24
N ARG A 392 33.12 20.76 -1.69
CA ARG A 392 33.35 21.37 -3.01
C ARG A 392 34.52 22.34 -3.13
N HIS A 393 35.35 22.51 -2.11
CA HIS A 393 36.50 23.40 -2.20
C HIS A 393 37.82 22.64 -2.06
N VAL A 394 38.54 22.54 -3.19
CA VAL A 394 39.90 22.01 -3.28
C VAL A 394 40.85 23.02 -2.64
N GLY A 395 41.04 22.92 -1.33
CA GLY A 395 41.98 23.71 -0.54
C GLY A 395 41.78 23.39 0.95
N ASN A 396 42.87 23.24 1.68
CA ASN A 396 42.95 22.68 3.05
C ASN A 396 42.19 23.42 4.17
N ASP A 397 41.21 24.28 3.87
CA ASP A 397 40.39 24.98 4.87
C ASP A 397 38.92 24.56 4.80
N VAL A 398 38.41 24.04 5.92
CA VAL A 398 36.97 23.80 6.14
C VAL A 398 36.27 25.16 6.22
N ARG A 399 35.77 25.67 5.08
CA ARG A 399 34.95 26.88 5.06
C ARG A 399 33.47 26.55 5.30
N LYS A 400 32.78 27.46 6.00
CA LYS A 400 31.32 27.43 6.21
C LYS A 400 30.60 27.87 4.93
N LEU A 401 29.43 27.29 4.65
CA LEU A 401 28.51 27.71 3.58
C LEU A 401 28.25 29.22 3.63
N ASP A 402 28.14 29.88 2.48
CA ASP A 402 27.72 31.29 2.46
C ASP A 402 26.23 31.45 2.82
N ASP A 403 25.79 32.67 3.11
CA ASP A 403 24.42 32.92 3.59
C ASP A 403 23.34 32.53 2.55
N LYS A 404 23.66 32.58 1.25
CA LYS A 404 22.73 32.22 0.16
C LYS A 404 22.64 30.70 0.00
N GLU A 405 23.77 30.02 0.07
CA GLU A 405 23.86 28.56 0.07
C GLU A 405 23.15 27.97 1.29
N GLN A 406 23.32 28.58 2.46
CA GLN A 406 22.59 28.20 3.67
C GLN A 406 21.08 28.40 3.52
N PHE A 407 20.66 29.52 2.91
CA PHE A 407 19.24 29.76 2.64
C PHE A 407 18.66 28.70 1.71
N VAL A 408 19.33 28.41 0.59
CA VAL A 408 18.87 27.39 -0.37
C VAL A 408 18.86 25.99 0.28
N ALA A 409 19.90 25.62 1.04
CA ALA A 409 19.93 24.36 1.78
C ALA A 409 18.77 24.24 2.78
N LYS A 410 18.41 25.33 3.47
CA LYS A 410 17.22 25.38 4.35
C LYS A 410 15.91 25.26 3.56
N CYS A 411 15.82 25.84 2.38
CA CYS A 411 14.65 25.65 1.51
C CYS A 411 14.52 24.19 1.07
N PHE A 412 15.62 23.54 0.66
CA PHE A 412 15.65 22.11 0.34
C PHE A 412 15.25 21.24 1.53
N ASP A 413 15.76 21.55 2.73
CA ASP A 413 15.36 20.91 3.98
C ASP A 413 13.84 20.99 4.19
N GLN A 414 13.25 22.18 3.99
CA GLN A 414 11.81 22.35 4.09
C GLN A 414 11.02 21.59 3.02
N VAL A 415 11.58 21.32 1.84
CA VAL A 415 10.93 20.46 0.83
C VAL A 415 10.98 18.98 1.23
N VAL A 416 12.02 18.52 1.92
CA VAL A 416 12.25 17.09 2.18
C VAL A 416 11.80 16.64 3.57
N ASN A 417 12.00 17.47 4.61
CA ASN A 417 11.72 17.15 6.01
C ASN A 417 10.35 17.62 6.51
N THR A 418 9.65 18.46 5.73
CA THR A 418 8.25 18.82 6.02
C THR A 418 7.25 17.86 5.39
N VAL A 419 7.75 16.73 4.87
CA VAL A 419 7.03 15.73 4.09
C VAL A 419 6.98 14.40 4.81
#